data_AF-A0A848V231-F1
#
_entry.id   AF-A0A848V231-F1
#
_cell.length_a   1.000
_cell.length_b   1.000
_cell.length_c   1.000
_cell.angle_alpha   90.00
_cell.angle_beta   90.00
_cell.angle_gamma   90.00
#
_symmetry.space_group_name_H-M   'P 1'
#
loop_
_entity.id
_entity.type
_entity.pdbx_description
1 polymer ?
#
loop_
_entity_poly.entity_id
_entity_poly.type
_entity_poly.pdbx_seq_one_letter_code
_entity_poly.pdbx_strand_id
1 'polypeptide(L)'
;MAAETKIVEDATKAAEASGGLPQLDFSTWSSQIFWLVISFGLLYLVLWRIILPRIGAGISERGDRIADDLDVASQMQKEAEEASIAYERVLANAKAKAHNIAETTRKSVDADIAAEVETAEASFAKKQVVADERIRDIRREALSNIDNVAKDAISAILAKFGNVKTTAAETNSAISKLKS
;
A
#
# COMPACT_ATOMS: atom_id res chain seq x y z
N MET A 1 -57.65 -55.14 87.32
CA MET A 1 -56.44 -54.32 87.57
C MET A 1 -55.27 -55.29 87.77
N ALA A 2 -54.64 -55.78 86.68
CA ALA A 2 -53.50 -56.73 86.77
C ALA A 2 -52.81 -56.93 85.39
N ALA A 3 -52.48 -55.84 84.68
CA ALA A 3 -51.80 -55.93 83.38
C ALA A 3 -50.66 -54.91 83.20
N GLU A 4 -50.01 -54.48 84.29
CA GLU A 4 -48.89 -53.52 84.21
C GLU A 4 -47.57 -54.02 84.80
N THR A 5 -47.51 -55.24 85.36
CA THR A 5 -46.31 -55.70 86.09
C THR A 5 -45.29 -56.49 85.26
N LYS A 6 -45.54 -56.78 83.98
CA LYS A 6 -44.63 -57.64 83.17
C LYS A 6 -43.67 -56.91 82.21
N ILE A 7 -43.85 -55.61 81.99
CA ILE A 7 -42.96 -54.83 81.10
C ILE A 7 -41.69 -54.37 81.83
N VAL A 8 -41.72 -54.34 83.17
CA VAL A 8 -40.61 -53.82 83.99
C VAL A 8 -39.57 -54.89 84.34
N GLU A 9 -39.89 -56.17 84.16
CA GLU A 9 -39.03 -57.29 84.61
C GLU A 9 -37.97 -57.73 83.57
N ASP A 10 -38.14 -57.37 82.30
CA ASP A 10 -37.18 -57.73 81.24
C ASP A 10 -36.06 -56.68 81.06
N ALA A 11 -36.23 -55.48 81.65
CA ALA A 11 -35.24 -54.42 81.63
C ALA A 11 -34.09 -54.63 82.65
N THR A 12 -34.26 -55.52 83.62
CA THR A 12 -33.34 -55.72 84.75
C THR A 12 -32.38 -56.89 84.60
N LYS A 13 -32.47 -57.70 83.54
CA LYS A 13 -31.52 -58.82 83.28
C LYS A 13 -30.35 -58.49 82.34
N ALA A 14 -30.28 -57.28 81.79
CA ALA A 14 -29.20 -56.86 80.89
C ALA A 14 -28.04 -56.12 81.58
N ALA A 15 -28.05 -56.00 82.92
CA ALA A 15 -27.16 -55.12 83.67
C ALA A 15 -26.18 -55.84 84.61
N GLU A 16 -25.84 -57.11 84.35
CA GLU A 16 -24.75 -57.81 85.04
C GLU A 16 -23.74 -58.39 84.04
N ALA A 17 -22.87 -57.51 83.52
CA ALA A 17 -21.56 -57.88 83.04
C ALA A 17 -20.59 -56.71 83.29
N SER A 18 -19.43 -57.04 83.85
CA SER A 18 -18.45 -56.13 84.41
C SER A 18 -17.80 -55.17 83.41
N GLY A 19 -17.73 -53.88 83.78
CA GLY A 19 -16.52 -53.07 83.62
C GLY A 19 -16.37 -52.26 82.33
N GLY A 20 -16.73 -50.98 82.40
CA GLY A 20 -16.34 -49.96 81.43
C GLY A 20 -17.48 -49.03 81.04
N LEU A 21 -17.16 -47.78 80.69
CA LEU A 21 -18.10 -46.90 79.99
C LEU A 21 -18.69 -47.70 78.80
N PRO A 22 -20.02 -47.76 78.60
CA PRO A 22 -20.64 -48.59 77.55
C PRO A 22 -20.16 -48.28 76.12
N GLN A 23 -19.47 -47.15 75.94
CA GLN A 23 -18.83 -46.69 74.71
C GLN A 23 -17.46 -47.34 74.43
N LEU A 24 -16.84 -47.99 75.43
CA LEU A 24 -15.54 -48.66 75.35
C LEU A 24 -15.67 -50.19 75.40
N ASP A 25 -16.85 -50.72 75.08
CA ASP A 25 -17.06 -52.15 74.93
C ASP A 25 -16.51 -52.64 73.57
N PHE A 26 -15.34 -53.28 73.61
CA PHE A 26 -14.63 -53.83 72.45
C PHE A 26 -15.41 -54.92 71.70
N SER A 27 -16.46 -55.51 72.29
CA SER A 27 -17.29 -56.52 71.61
C SER A 27 -18.01 -55.95 70.38
N THR A 28 -18.36 -54.66 70.40
CA THR A 28 -19.07 -53.97 69.30
C THR A 28 -18.14 -53.45 68.20
N TRP A 29 -16.84 -53.33 68.49
CA TRP A 29 -15.86 -52.71 67.59
C TRP A 29 -15.68 -53.50 66.29
N SER A 30 -15.79 -54.83 66.34
CA SER A 30 -15.68 -55.67 65.14
C SER A 30 -16.77 -55.36 64.11
N SER A 31 -18.01 -55.17 64.57
CA SER A 31 -19.14 -54.79 63.70
C SER A 31 -18.99 -53.37 63.15
N GLN A 32 -18.56 -52.43 64.00
CA GLN A 32 -18.31 -51.05 63.58
C GLN A 32 -17.20 -50.97 62.52
N ILE A 33 -16.10 -51.70 62.72
CA ILE A 33 -14.99 -51.78 61.76
C ILE A 33 -15.45 -52.44 60.45
N PHE A 34 -16.25 -53.50 60.52
CA PHE A 34 -16.80 -54.15 59.32
C PHE A 34 -17.64 -53.19 58.46
N TRP A 35 -18.58 -52.46 59.07
CA TRP A 35 -19.38 -51.47 58.36
C TRP A 35 -18.57 -50.25 57.93
N LEU A 36 -17.56 -49.85 58.69
CA LEU A 36 -16.63 -48.80 58.31
C LEU A 36 -15.86 -49.18 57.05
N VAL A 37 -15.34 -50.40 56.96
CA VAL A 37 -14.64 -50.89 55.77
C VAL A 37 -15.58 -50.95 54.56
N ILE A 38 -16.81 -51.42 54.73
CA ILE A 38 -17.80 -51.48 53.65
C ILE A 38 -18.17 -50.08 53.15
N SER A 39 -18.55 -49.18 54.06
CA SER A 39 -18.97 -47.82 53.71
C SER A 39 -17.81 -47.00 53.13
N PHE A 40 -16.61 -47.13 53.70
CA PHE A 40 -15.41 -46.49 53.17
C PHE A 40 -15.01 -47.06 51.81
N GLY A 41 -15.10 -48.39 51.62
CA GLY A 41 -14.85 -49.02 50.33
C GLY A 41 -15.84 -48.55 49.26
N LEU A 42 -17.13 -48.47 49.59
CA LEU A 42 -18.15 -47.93 48.70
C LEU A 42 -17.87 -46.46 48.33
N LEU A 43 -17.55 -45.62 49.33
CA LEU A 43 -17.18 -44.22 49.13
C LEU A 43 -15.93 -44.09 48.26
N TYR A 44 -14.91 -44.91 48.50
CA TYR A 44 -13.68 -44.94 47.72
C TYR A 44 -13.94 -45.28 46.25
N LEU A 45 -14.78 -46.30 45.99
CA LEU A 45 -15.17 -46.66 44.62
C LEU A 45 -15.90 -45.52 43.91
N VAL A 46 -16.79 -44.80 44.60
CA VAL A 46 -17.47 -43.62 44.04
C VAL A 46 -16.48 -42.51 43.72
N LEU A 47 -15.56 -42.20 44.64
CA LEU A 47 -14.52 -41.19 44.43
C LEU A 47 -13.62 -41.55 43.23
N TRP A 48 -13.15 -42.79 43.19
CA TRP A 48 -12.27 -43.28 42.14
C TRP A 48 -12.96 -43.31 40.78
N ARG A 49 -14.20 -43.79 40.71
CA ARG A 49 -14.88 -44.06 39.44
C ARG A 49 -15.63 -42.86 38.86
N ILE A 50 -16.04 -41.90 39.70
CA ILE A 50 -16.92 -40.79 39.30
C ILE A 50 -16.24 -39.44 39.53
N ILE A 51 -15.74 -39.17 40.73
CA ILE A 51 -15.32 -37.81 41.11
C ILE A 51 -13.96 -37.45 40.50
N LEU A 52 -12.97 -38.34 40.61
CA LEU A 52 -11.66 -38.13 39.99
C LEU A 52 -11.72 -37.95 38.46
N PRO A 53 -12.42 -38.80 37.67
CA PRO A 53 -12.49 -38.59 36.22
C PRO A 53 -13.24 -37.31 35.85
N ARG A 54 -14.25 -36.88 36.62
CA ARG A 54 -14.96 -35.61 36.39
C ARG A 54 -14.02 -34.40 36.55
N ILE A 55 -13.18 -34.40 37.58
CA ILE A 55 -12.21 -33.32 37.82
C ILE A 55 -11.10 -33.35 36.77
N GLY A 56 -10.59 -34.53 36.42
CA GLY A 56 -9.58 -34.69 35.38
C GLY A 56 -10.06 -34.23 34.01
N ALA A 57 -11.29 -34.55 33.63
CA ALA A 57 -11.89 -34.12 32.37
C ALA A 57 -11.97 -32.58 32.26
N GLY A 58 -12.39 -31.89 33.32
CA GLY A 58 -12.47 -30.42 33.32
C GLY A 58 -11.11 -29.73 33.24
N ILE A 59 -10.04 -30.36 33.72
CA ILE A 59 -8.67 -29.83 33.60
C ILE A 59 -8.14 -30.05 32.18
N SER A 60 -8.33 -31.25 31.61
CA SER A 60 -7.95 -31.54 30.23
C SER A 60 -8.66 -30.61 29.25
N GLU A 61 -9.98 -30.49 29.35
CA GLU A 61 -10.78 -29.65 28.45
C GLU A 61 -10.32 -28.19 28.43
N ARG A 62 -9.94 -27.65 29.60
CA ARG A 62 -9.37 -26.30 29.68
C ARG A 62 -7.98 -26.22 29.08
N GLY A 63 -7.12 -27.21 29.34
CA GLY A 63 -5.78 -27.26 28.77
C GLY A 63 -5.80 -27.35 27.25
N ASP A 64 -6.64 -28.25 26.73
CA ASP A 64 -6.82 -28.47 25.30
C ASP A 64 -7.36 -27.20 24.63
N ARG A 65 -8.38 -26.55 25.22
CA ARG A 65 -8.90 -25.29 24.70
C ARG A 65 -7.87 -24.16 24.69
N ILE A 66 -7.06 -24.03 25.75
CA ILE A 66 -6.01 -23.00 25.80
C ILE A 66 -4.94 -23.30 24.74
N ALA A 67 -4.59 -24.57 24.53
CA ALA A 67 -3.63 -24.97 23.51
C ALA A 67 -4.16 -24.66 22.11
N ASP A 68 -5.41 -24.99 21.82
CA ASP A 68 -6.08 -24.68 20.55
C ASP A 68 -6.16 -23.17 20.32
N ASP A 69 -6.58 -22.40 21.33
CA ASP A 69 -6.66 -20.93 21.24
C ASP A 69 -5.28 -20.30 20.98
N LEU A 70 -4.21 -20.85 21.59
CA LEU A 70 -2.84 -20.39 21.39
C LEU A 70 -2.31 -20.72 19.99
N ASP A 71 -2.61 -21.91 19.47
CA ASP A 71 -2.23 -22.32 18.12
C ASP A 71 -2.91 -21.45 17.06
N VAL A 72 -4.22 -21.23 17.22
CA VAL A 72 -4.99 -20.33 16.35
C VAL A 72 -4.44 -18.90 16.42
N ALA A 73 -4.14 -18.39 17.61
CA ALA A 73 -3.55 -17.06 17.76
C ALA A 73 -2.18 -16.95 17.09
N SER A 74 -1.33 -17.97 17.24
CA SER A 74 -0.01 -18.02 16.59
C SER A 74 -0.12 -18.07 15.07
N GLN A 75 -1.04 -18.86 14.53
CA GLN A 75 -1.31 -18.95 13.10
C GLN A 75 -1.83 -17.62 12.56
N MET A 76 -2.78 -16.98 13.23
CA MET A 76 -3.29 -15.66 12.86
C MET A 76 -2.19 -14.59 12.91
N GLN A 77 -1.31 -14.64 13.91
CA GLN A 77 -0.16 -13.72 13.99
C GLN A 77 0.77 -13.92 12.79
N LYS A 78 1.10 -15.17 12.46
CA LYS A 78 1.96 -15.49 11.32
C LYS A 78 1.34 -15.01 10.00
N GLU A 79 0.06 -15.24 9.79
CA GLU A 79 -0.66 -14.76 8.60
C GLU A 79 -0.66 -13.22 8.52
N ALA A 80 -0.84 -12.52 9.65
CA ALA A 80 -0.78 -11.07 9.69
C ALA A 80 0.63 -10.54 9.36
N GLU A 81 1.68 -11.18 9.88
CA GLU A 81 3.07 -10.85 9.57
C GLU A 81 3.39 -11.08 8.08
N GLU A 82 2.99 -12.23 7.53
CA GLU A 82 3.16 -12.55 6.10
C GLU A 82 2.40 -11.54 5.21
N ALA A 83 1.16 -11.20 5.56
CA ALA A 83 0.37 -10.19 4.86
C ALA A 83 1.00 -8.80 4.93
N SER A 84 1.55 -8.42 6.09
CA SER A 84 2.27 -7.15 6.28
C SER A 84 3.50 -7.07 5.38
N ILE A 85 4.34 -8.12 5.36
CA ILE A 85 5.53 -8.21 4.51
C ILE A 85 5.14 -8.14 3.02
N ALA A 86 4.10 -8.86 2.62
CA ALA A 86 3.61 -8.83 1.25
C ALA A 86 3.11 -7.43 0.86
N TYR A 87 2.36 -6.76 1.73
CA TYR A 87 1.88 -5.41 1.52
C TYR A 87 3.03 -4.39 1.39
N GLU A 88 4.00 -4.43 2.30
CA GLU A 88 5.19 -3.58 2.24
C GLU A 88 5.99 -3.81 0.94
N ARG A 89 6.13 -5.07 0.52
CA ARG A 89 6.79 -5.43 -0.74
C ARG A 89 6.04 -4.88 -1.95
N VAL A 90 4.72 -4.99 -1.98
CA VAL A 90 3.90 -4.43 -3.07
C VAL A 90 4.02 -2.91 -3.11
N LEU A 91 3.98 -2.25 -1.96
CA LEU A 91 4.14 -0.80 -1.87
C LEU A 91 5.54 -0.34 -2.35
N ALA A 92 6.60 -1.04 -1.93
CA ALA A 92 7.97 -0.74 -2.36
C ALA A 92 8.12 -0.91 -3.89
N ASN A 93 7.60 -2.01 -4.45
CA ASN A 93 7.63 -2.26 -5.90
C ASN A 93 6.79 -1.22 -6.67
N ALA A 94 5.62 -0.85 -6.17
CA ALA A 94 4.78 0.17 -6.79
C ALA A 94 5.48 1.54 -6.84
N LYS A 95 6.13 1.95 -5.74
CA LYS A 95 6.94 3.17 -5.68
C LYS A 95 8.11 3.11 -6.65
N ALA A 96 8.86 2.01 -6.66
CA ALA A 96 9.99 1.83 -7.59
C ALA A 96 9.55 1.89 -9.06
N LYS A 97 8.43 1.24 -9.39
CA LYS A 97 7.84 1.27 -10.73
C LYS A 97 7.39 2.68 -11.13
N ALA A 98 6.74 3.41 -10.22
CA ALA A 98 6.32 4.79 -10.47
C ALA A 98 7.53 5.71 -10.73
N HIS A 99 8.59 5.59 -9.93
CA HIS A 99 9.84 6.33 -10.15
C HIS A 99 10.49 5.98 -11.49
N ASN A 100 10.56 4.70 -11.84
CA ASN A 100 11.14 4.26 -13.10
C ASN A 100 10.33 4.76 -14.31
N ILE A 101 8.99 4.72 -14.23
CA ILE A 101 8.12 5.29 -15.27
C ILE A 101 8.36 6.80 -15.38
N ALA A 102 8.39 7.53 -14.27
CA ALA A 102 8.60 8.98 -14.29
C ALA A 102 9.95 9.35 -14.92
N GLU A 103 11.02 8.62 -14.56
CA GLU A 103 12.36 8.83 -15.12
C GLU A 103 12.41 8.48 -16.62
N THR A 104 11.83 7.35 -17.01
CA THR A 104 11.83 6.90 -18.42
C THR A 104 11.01 7.85 -19.29
N THR A 105 9.83 8.26 -18.84
CA THR A 105 9.00 9.25 -19.53
C THR A 105 9.72 10.58 -19.66
N ARG A 106 10.36 11.06 -18.60
CA ARG A 106 11.14 12.30 -18.66
C ARG A 106 12.28 12.21 -19.68
N LYS A 107 13.04 11.11 -19.68
CA LYS A 107 14.10 10.88 -20.68
C LYS A 107 13.55 10.83 -22.11
N SER A 108 12.41 10.16 -22.31
CA SER A 108 11.76 10.11 -23.63
C SER A 108 11.31 11.49 -24.09
N VAL A 109 10.66 12.25 -23.22
CA VAL A 109 10.19 13.61 -23.53
C VAL A 109 11.37 14.54 -23.80
N ASP A 110 12.44 14.47 -23.01
CA ASP A 110 13.65 15.27 -23.24
C ASP A 110 14.29 14.94 -24.61
N ALA A 111 14.28 13.67 -25.01
CA ALA A 111 14.76 13.24 -26.33
C ALA A 111 13.85 13.71 -27.47
N ASP A 112 12.53 13.61 -27.31
CA ASP A 112 11.54 14.07 -28.29
C ASP A 112 11.62 15.59 -28.48
N ILE A 113 11.79 16.35 -27.38
CA ILE A 113 12.00 17.80 -27.42
C ILE A 113 13.29 18.12 -28.17
N ALA A 114 14.40 17.43 -27.88
CA ALA A 114 15.67 17.67 -28.57
C ALA A 114 15.55 17.42 -30.08
N ALA A 115 14.87 16.35 -30.48
CA ALA A 115 14.61 16.05 -31.89
C ALA A 115 13.74 17.13 -32.56
N GLU A 116 12.67 17.58 -31.91
CA GLU A 116 11.79 18.62 -32.45
C GLU A 116 12.49 19.99 -32.52
N VAL A 117 13.36 20.30 -31.57
CA VAL A 117 14.20 21.50 -31.61
C VAL A 117 15.15 21.44 -32.81
N GLU A 118 15.82 20.31 -33.05
CA GLU A 118 16.72 20.14 -34.20
C GLU A 118 15.97 20.29 -35.54
N THR A 119 14.78 19.68 -35.68
CA THR A 119 13.96 19.83 -36.90
C THR A 119 13.47 21.27 -37.06
N ALA A 120 13.06 21.92 -35.98
CA ALA A 120 12.63 23.31 -35.99
C ALA A 120 13.77 24.24 -36.41
N GLU A 121 14.97 24.08 -35.83
CA GLU A 121 16.17 24.84 -36.18
C GLU A 121 16.55 24.66 -37.65
N ALA A 122 16.52 23.43 -38.16
CA ALA A 122 16.77 23.15 -39.58
C ALA A 122 15.74 23.85 -40.50
N SER A 123 14.47 23.87 -40.09
CA SER A 123 13.41 24.57 -40.84
C SER A 123 13.56 26.09 -40.79
N PHE A 124 13.98 26.64 -39.64
CA PHE A 124 14.26 28.06 -39.47
C PHE A 124 15.47 28.49 -40.30
N ALA A 125 16.55 27.72 -40.31
CA ALA A 125 17.72 27.97 -41.14
C ALA A 125 17.35 28.06 -42.63
N LYS A 126 16.51 27.13 -43.13
CA LYS A 126 16.01 27.18 -44.51
C LYS A 126 15.19 28.44 -44.78
N LYS A 127 14.27 28.80 -43.88
CA LYS A 127 13.45 30.02 -44.00
C LYS A 127 14.30 31.29 -43.97
N GLN A 128 15.36 31.31 -43.15
CA GLN A 128 16.32 32.41 -43.07
C GLN A 128 17.01 32.62 -44.42
N VAL A 129 17.53 31.55 -45.05
CA VAL A 129 18.17 31.63 -46.37
C VAL A 129 17.20 32.16 -47.43
N VAL A 130 15.97 31.64 -47.49
CA VAL A 130 14.96 32.09 -48.46
C VAL A 130 14.58 33.56 -48.23
N ALA A 131 14.46 33.99 -46.97
CA ALA A 131 14.17 35.38 -46.64
C ALA A 131 15.34 36.30 -47.05
N ASP A 132 16.58 35.89 -46.81
CA ASP A 132 17.78 36.64 -47.21
C ASP A 132 17.90 36.76 -48.73
N GLU A 133 17.62 35.69 -49.48
CA GLU A 133 17.56 35.71 -50.95
C GLU A 133 16.50 36.70 -51.44
N ARG A 134 15.28 36.63 -50.88
CA ARG A 134 14.19 37.54 -51.25
C ARG A 134 14.52 39.00 -50.95
N ILE A 135 15.16 39.29 -49.81
CA ILE A 135 15.62 40.65 -49.48
C ILE A 135 16.68 41.13 -50.48
N ARG A 136 17.61 40.26 -50.89
CA ARG A 136 18.64 40.60 -51.90
C ARG A 136 18.02 40.88 -53.25
N ASP A 137 17.01 40.13 -53.67
CA ASP A 137 16.31 40.35 -54.93
C ASP A 137 15.51 41.65 -54.92
N ILE A 138 14.75 41.92 -53.85
CA ILE A 138 14.03 43.20 -53.68
C ILE A 138 15.00 44.38 -53.70
N ARG A 139 16.16 44.25 -53.04
CA ARG A 139 17.20 45.29 -53.07
C ARG A 139 17.74 45.51 -54.48
N ARG A 140 17.97 44.44 -55.25
CA ARG A 140 18.44 44.54 -56.65
C ARG A 140 17.41 45.22 -57.53
N GLU A 141 16.14 44.85 -57.39
CA GLU A 141 15.03 45.43 -58.13
C GLU A 141 14.84 46.92 -57.79
N ALA A 142 14.87 47.28 -56.49
CA ALA A 142 14.78 48.67 -56.06
C ALA A 142 15.92 49.53 -56.62
N LEU A 143 17.17 49.03 -56.61
CA LEU A 143 18.31 49.73 -57.22
C LEU A 143 18.15 49.91 -58.73
N SER A 144 17.62 48.91 -59.44
CA SER A 144 17.31 49.03 -60.87
C SER A 144 16.21 50.05 -61.14
N ASN A 145 15.18 50.10 -60.29
CA ASN A 145 14.09 51.05 -60.41
C ASN A 145 14.54 52.48 -60.09
N ILE A 146 15.50 52.66 -59.17
CA ILE A 146 16.13 53.97 -58.90
C ILE A 146 16.84 54.52 -60.14
N ASP A 147 17.56 53.69 -60.90
CA ASP A 147 18.21 54.14 -62.14
C ASP A 147 17.18 54.64 -63.18
N ASN A 148 16.00 54.02 -63.25
CA ASN A 148 14.91 54.46 -64.12
C ASN A 148 14.23 55.74 -63.61
N VAL A 149 13.93 55.82 -62.30
CA VAL A 149 13.35 57.02 -61.68
C VAL A 149 14.31 58.22 -61.76
N ALA A 150 15.62 57.98 -61.64
CA ALA A 150 16.63 59.02 -61.83
C ALA A 150 16.66 59.54 -63.28
N LYS A 151 16.57 58.66 -64.29
CA LYS A 151 16.44 59.06 -65.70
C LYS A 151 15.18 59.89 -65.94
N ASP A 152 14.04 59.43 -65.41
CA ASP A 152 12.76 60.13 -65.55
C ASP A 152 12.81 61.50 -64.85
N ALA A 153 13.32 61.56 -63.61
CA ALA A 153 13.47 62.82 -62.87
C ALA A 153 14.42 63.80 -63.57
N ILE A 154 15.57 63.35 -64.08
CA ILE A 154 16.50 64.19 -64.84
C ILE A 154 15.83 64.70 -66.12
N SER A 155 15.11 63.84 -66.85
CA SER A 155 14.39 64.25 -68.07
C SER A 155 13.28 65.27 -67.79
N ALA A 156 12.55 65.12 -66.68
CA ALA A 156 11.51 66.04 -66.26
C ALA A 156 12.06 67.41 -65.82
N ILE A 157 13.20 67.42 -65.11
CA ILE A 157 13.92 68.64 -64.75
C ILE A 157 14.45 69.34 -66.01
N LEU A 158 15.05 68.60 -66.95
CA LEU A 158 15.55 69.14 -68.20
C LEU A 158 14.43 69.72 -69.08
N ALA A 159 13.26 69.07 -69.13
CA ALA A 159 12.08 69.58 -69.82
C ALA A 159 11.49 70.85 -69.18
N LYS A 160 11.61 71.00 -67.84
CA LYS A 160 11.18 72.19 -67.11
C LYS A 160 12.13 73.38 -67.29
N PHE A 161 13.44 73.13 -67.48
CA PHE A 161 14.48 74.17 -67.51
C PHE A 161 15.09 74.47 -68.89
N GLY A 162 14.99 73.57 -69.87
CA GLY A 162 15.65 73.70 -71.17
C GLY A 162 14.66 73.63 -72.33
N ASN A 163 14.52 74.71 -73.08
CA ASN A 163 13.79 74.75 -74.36
C ASN A 163 14.58 74.08 -75.51
N VAL A 164 15.28 72.97 -75.23
CA VAL A 164 16.11 72.20 -76.17
C VAL A 164 15.75 70.72 -76.05
N LYS A 165 15.20 70.15 -77.12
CA LYS A 165 14.97 68.70 -77.25
C LYS A 165 16.31 67.97 -77.36
N THR A 166 16.85 67.49 -76.25
CA THR A 166 17.90 66.46 -76.29
C THR A 166 17.25 65.10 -76.45
N THR A 167 17.88 64.25 -77.26
CA THR A 167 17.37 62.91 -77.57
C THR A 167 17.77 61.92 -76.48
N ALA A 168 16.98 60.86 -76.29
CA ALA A 168 17.20 59.82 -75.26
C ALA A 168 18.59 59.16 -75.29
N ALA A 169 19.34 59.32 -76.38
CA ALA A 169 20.72 58.86 -76.53
C ALA A 169 21.73 59.73 -75.74
N GLU A 170 21.56 61.05 -75.68
CA GLU A 170 22.49 61.97 -75.00
C GLU A 170 22.34 61.91 -73.47
N THR A 171 21.11 61.74 -72.98
CA THR A 171 20.81 61.57 -71.55
C THR A 171 21.40 60.26 -71.01
N ASN A 172 21.29 59.16 -71.77
CA ASN A 172 21.91 57.88 -71.41
C ASN A 172 23.45 57.97 -71.40
N SER A 173 24.06 58.71 -72.34
CA SER A 173 25.51 58.92 -72.39
C SER A 173 26.02 59.74 -71.20
N ALA A 174 25.33 60.82 -70.82
CA ALA A 174 25.69 61.65 -69.67
C ALA A 174 25.59 60.90 -68.33
N ILE A 175 24.55 60.07 -68.16
CA ILE A 175 24.37 59.26 -66.95
C ILE A 175 25.45 58.18 -66.85
N SER A 176 25.86 57.57 -67.98
CA SER A 176 26.95 56.58 -67.98
C SER A 176 28.32 57.16 -67.63
N LYS A 177 28.61 58.41 -68.01
CA LYS A 177 29.85 59.12 -67.67
C LYS A 177 29.92 59.56 -66.21
N LEU A 178 28.80 59.66 -65.50
CA LEU A 178 28.74 59.97 -64.08
C LEU A 178 28.88 58.72 -63.20
N LYS A 179 28.70 57.52 -63.78
CA LYS A 179 28.72 56.22 -63.09
C LYS A 179 30.07 55.47 -63.23
N SER A 180 31.03 56.01 -64.00
CA SER A 180 32.45 55.62 -63.98
C SER A 180 33.19 56.34 -62.86
#